data_AF-M3S354-F1
#
_entry.id   AF-M3S354-F1
#
_cell.length_a   1.000
_cell.length_b   1.000
_cell.length_c   1.000
_cell.angle_alpha   90.00
_cell.angle_beta   90.00
_cell.angle_gamma   90.00
#
_symmetry.space_group_name_H-M   'P 1'
#
loop_
_entity.id
_entity.type
_entity.pdbx_description
1 polymer ?
#
loop_
_entity_poly.entity_id
_entity_poly.type
_entity_poly.pdbx_seq_one_letter_code
_entity_poly.pdbx_strand_id
1 'polypeptide(L)'
;MNDLKQIAHKTCLERYSKNYVHYMKNISEKAKQVSDELIELIPIINEFQKSIEEMKTEVNQSASQMSLFHELLIISSTNKSFIEILKTYENGIINLSSSLVQQNNWGETLSFVDDIKMQQTQMISNIISFQSFAKYIINTVNVRMEMNNYSSILQEEDCAQLQSAVTSLVNERKNLLNINYNFNTSSIIEKDEIPLPILKAMYSLYFSRRSLEGVFRISTDVNVIDNYMDFIGIIDTQTITNVDIANVIRKFFNTLNFPIWPKELLPSLLNCTKENENNSSIWIDNVRQLGSQIPKFNSLLLKHLLALCGKIAQTSSSKMDEYNLAVCIAISTLVEKDDVQTAAKEIKTLIKAFEMMIKNRSLIFPDVYDCFRKSVNKILSPPIYRDIFSNKRQSVYFTRYKPKQKQGKTFNIGSYANKLLDQS
;
A
#
# COMPACT_ATOMS: atom_id res chain seq x y z
N MET A 1 34.75 85.10 14.27
CA MET A 1 35.36 83.87 13.68
C MET A 1 34.89 82.57 14.34
N ASN A 2 34.42 82.57 15.61
CA ASN A 2 33.95 81.35 16.29
C ASN A 2 32.53 80.88 15.90
N ASP A 3 31.59 81.78 15.59
CA ASP A 3 30.19 81.40 15.31
C ASP A 3 30.02 80.57 14.03
N LEU A 4 30.73 80.93 12.95
CA LEU A 4 30.67 80.19 11.68
C LEU A 4 31.21 78.75 11.82
N LYS A 5 32.25 78.55 12.63
CA LYS A 5 32.78 77.21 12.92
C LYS A 5 31.79 76.38 13.75
N GLN A 6 31.13 76.99 14.74
CA GLN A 6 30.08 76.30 15.51
C GLN A 6 28.89 75.90 14.63
N ILE A 7 28.46 76.76 13.70
CA ILE A 7 27.37 76.45 12.75
C ILE A 7 27.76 75.29 11.83
N ALA A 8 28.99 75.28 11.29
CA ALA A 8 29.49 74.20 10.45
C ALA A 8 29.57 72.86 11.21
N HIS A 9 30.12 72.87 12.43
CA HIS A 9 30.20 71.68 13.29
C HIS A 9 28.80 71.14 13.66
N LYS A 10 27.86 72.01 14.03
CA LYS A 10 26.47 71.61 14.33
C LYS A 10 25.79 70.97 13.12
N THR A 11 25.97 71.55 11.94
CA THR A 11 25.46 70.99 10.67
C THR A 11 26.08 69.62 10.38
N CYS A 12 27.37 69.46 10.67
CA CYS A 12 28.08 68.19 10.53
C CYS A 12 27.50 67.12 11.47
N LEU A 13 27.33 67.44 12.75
CA LEU A 13 26.70 66.56 13.73
C LEU A 13 25.29 66.15 13.32
N GLU A 14 24.44 67.10 12.92
CA GLU A 14 23.07 66.84 12.49
C GLU A 14 22.99 65.86 11.31
N ARG A 15 23.96 65.94 10.37
CA ARG A 15 23.97 65.11 9.15
C ARG A 15 24.67 63.76 9.32
N TYR A 16 25.74 63.70 10.10
CA TYR A 16 26.68 62.56 10.05
C TYR A 16 26.87 61.83 11.39
N SER A 17 26.29 62.33 12.49
CA SER A 17 26.40 61.66 13.81
C SER A 17 25.69 60.30 13.88
N LYS A 18 24.63 60.10 13.08
CA LYS A 18 23.85 58.85 13.03
C LYS A 18 24.39 57.91 11.94
N ASN A 19 25.53 57.29 12.20
CA ASN A 19 26.07 56.29 11.27
C ASN A 19 25.52 54.88 11.44
N TYR A 20 25.69 54.05 10.42
CA TYR A 20 25.12 52.70 10.39
C TYR A 20 26.01 51.60 10.96
N VAL A 21 27.20 51.94 11.49
CA VAL A 21 28.22 50.96 11.89
C VAL A 21 27.70 49.99 12.97
N HIS A 22 26.96 50.50 13.96
CA HIS A 22 26.37 49.63 15.00
C HIS A 22 25.33 48.66 14.40
N TYR A 23 24.48 49.13 13.48
CA TYR A 23 23.50 48.28 12.80
C TYR A 23 24.18 47.21 11.94
N MET A 24 25.26 47.57 11.22
CA MET A 24 26.04 46.63 10.43
C MET A 24 26.62 45.50 11.29
N LYS A 25 27.20 45.83 12.45
CA LYS A 25 27.71 44.83 13.41
C LYS A 25 26.60 43.91 13.92
N ASN A 26 25.47 44.47 14.35
CA ASN A 26 24.35 43.67 14.83
C ASN A 26 23.78 42.75 13.72
N ILE A 27 23.63 43.24 12.49
CA ILE A 27 23.18 42.41 11.36
C ILE A 27 24.21 41.32 11.06
N SER A 28 25.51 41.62 11.10
CA SER A 28 26.57 40.64 10.90
C SER A 28 26.53 39.52 11.95
N GLU A 29 26.36 39.87 13.22
CA GLU A 29 26.23 38.91 14.33
C GLU A 29 24.99 38.02 14.15
N LYS A 30 23.85 38.61 13.76
CA LYS A 30 22.63 37.84 13.48
C LYS A 30 22.75 36.95 12.25
N ALA A 31 23.40 37.44 11.18
CA ALA A 31 23.71 36.63 10.00
C ALA A 31 24.58 35.43 10.39
N LYS A 32 25.59 35.63 11.24
CA LYS A 32 26.42 34.54 11.76
C LYS A 32 25.61 33.49 12.54
N GLN A 33 24.73 33.94 13.42
CA GLN A 33 23.84 33.03 14.17
C GLN A 33 22.98 32.18 13.21
N VAL A 34 22.42 32.78 12.15
CA VAL A 34 21.65 32.05 11.15
C VAL A 34 22.52 31.05 10.37
N SER A 35 23.74 31.41 9.98
CA SER A 35 24.64 30.46 9.29
C SER A 35 25.05 29.30 10.18
N ASP A 36 25.34 29.56 11.45
CA ASP A 36 25.74 28.52 12.40
C ASP A 36 24.62 27.47 12.56
N GLU A 37 23.35 27.90 12.64
CA GLU A 37 22.19 26.98 12.67
C GLU A 37 22.01 26.19 11.37
N LEU A 38 22.28 26.79 10.20
CA LEU A 38 22.20 26.09 8.91
C LEU A 38 23.29 25.04 8.74
N ILE A 39 24.50 25.32 9.21
CA ILE A 39 25.64 24.39 9.20
C ILE A 39 25.30 23.11 9.98
N GLU A 40 24.55 23.22 11.07
CA GLU A 40 24.10 22.07 11.87
C GLU A 40 22.87 21.38 11.25
N LEU A 41 21.93 22.13 10.66
CA LEU A 41 20.69 21.57 10.09
C LEU A 41 20.94 20.77 8.80
N ILE A 42 21.80 21.25 7.90
CA ILE A 42 22.01 20.64 6.58
C ILE A 42 22.50 19.17 6.69
N PRO A 43 23.49 18.82 7.54
CA PRO A 43 23.88 17.43 7.77
C PRO A 43 22.72 16.53 8.22
N ILE A 44 21.86 17.00 9.12
CA ILE A 44 20.69 16.24 9.61
C ILE A 44 19.73 15.92 8.46
N ILE A 45 19.46 16.89 7.59
CA ILE A 45 18.61 16.67 6.40
C ILE A 45 19.26 15.70 5.42
N ASN A 46 20.59 15.74 5.26
CA ASN A 46 21.32 14.78 4.43
C ASN A 46 21.23 13.34 4.98
N GLU A 47 21.31 13.16 6.30
CA GLU A 47 21.11 11.86 6.92
C GLU A 47 19.69 11.34 6.71
N PHE A 48 18.67 12.21 6.88
CA PHE A 48 17.29 11.87 6.55
C PHE A 48 17.13 11.47 5.07
N GLN A 49 17.73 12.22 4.14
CA GLN A 49 17.72 11.90 2.72
C GLN A 49 18.37 10.55 2.44
N LYS A 50 19.47 10.21 3.13
CA LYS A 50 20.12 8.91 3.01
C LYS A 50 19.18 7.78 3.42
N SER A 51 18.45 7.91 4.54
CA SER A 51 17.45 6.92 4.97
C SER A 51 16.32 6.75 3.95
N ILE A 52 15.87 7.82 3.29
CA ILE A 52 14.88 7.74 2.20
C ILE A 52 15.43 6.96 1.00
N GLU A 53 16.68 7.21 0.61
CA GLU A 53 17.34 6.49 -0.49
C GLU A 53 17.54 4.99 -0.18
N GLU A 54 17.94 4.67 1.05
CA GLU A 54 18.06 3.27 1.53
C GLU A 54 16.70 2.56 1.48
N MET A 55 15.62 3.18 1.96
CA MET A 55 14.28 2.60 1.85
C MET A 55 13.86 2.42 0.39
N LYS A 56 14.17 3.38 -0.49
CA LYS A 56 13.83 3.30 -1.91
C LYS A 56 14.52 2.14 -2.62
N THR A 57 15.73 1.75 -2.20
CA THR A 57 16.43 0.58 -2.78
C THR A 57 15.80 -0.75 -2.39
N GLU A 58 15.10 -0.81 -1.26
CA GLU A 58 14.46 -2.04 -0.76
C GLU A 58 13.05 -2.27 -1.33
N VAL A 59 12.36 -1.21 -1.76
CA VAL A 59 11.01 -1.36 -2.34
C VAL A 59 11.05 -1.78 -3.81
N ASN A 60 10.02 -2.49 -4.27
CA ASN A 60 9.92 -2.89 -5.66
C ASN A 60 9.84 -1.68 -6.59
N GLN A 61 10.72 -1.62 -7.59
CA GLN A 61 10.62 -0.63 -8.66
C GLN A 61 9.27 -0.75 -9.37
N SER A 62 8.66 0.41 -9.59
CA SER A 62 7.36 0.52 -10.23
C SER A 62 7.33 1.71 -11.17
N ALA A 63 6.61 1.54 -12.29
CA ALA A 63 6.31 2.63 -13.22
C ALA A 63 4.96 3.31 -12.89
N SER A 64 4.30 2.92 -11.79
CA SER A 64 3.03 3.52 -11.37
C SER A 64 3.27 4.75 -10.51
N GLN A 65 2.61 5.85 -10.86
CA GLN A 65 2.59 7.09 -10.05
C GLN A 65 1.94 6.90 -8.67
N MET A 66 1.16 5.83 -8.50
CA MET A 66 0.49 5.51 -7.23
C MET A 66 1.30 4.55 -6.35
N SER A 67 2.55 4.26 -6.73
CA SER A 67 3.37 3.30 -6.01
C SER A 67 4.17 3.94 -4.88
N LEU A 68 4.48 3.14 -3.86
CA LEU A 68 5.39 3.56 -2.80
C LEU A 68 6.77 3.97 -3.35
N PHE A 69 7.23 3.31 -4.42
CA PHE A 69 8.50 3.67 -5.07
C PHE A 69 8.45 5.08 -5.68
N HIS A 70 7.34 5.44 -6.33
CA HIS A 70 7.14 6.79 -6.89
C HIS A 70 7.11 7.84 -5.77
N GLU A 71 6.36 7.59 -4.70
CA GLU A 71 6.32 8.49 -3.54
C GLU A 71 7.72 8.75 -2.96
N LEU A 72 8.53 7.70 -2.77
CA LEU A 72 9.91 7.85 -2.30
C LEU A 72 10.82 8.59 -3.30
N LEU A 73 10.57 8.45 -4.60
CA LEU A 73 11.29 9.18 -5.64
C LEU A 73 10.99 10.69 -5.58
N ILE A 74 9.73 11.06 -5.37
CA ILE A 74 9.30 12.46 -5.22
C ILE A 74 9.88 13.07 -3.94
N ILE A 75 9.78 12.37 -2.81
CA ILE A 75 10.37 12.82 -1.53
C ILE A 75 11.88 13.00 -1.66
N SER A 76 12.58 12.03 -2.26
CA SER A 76 14.02 12.12 -2.51
C SER A 76 14.38 13.33 -3.39
N SER A 77 13.64 13.57 -4.46
CA SER A 77 13.96 14.64 -5.42
C SER A 77 13.68 16.02 -4.83
N THR A 78 12.57 16.17 -4.10
CA THR A 78 12.22 17.42 -3.41
C THR A 78 13.19 17.74 -2.27
N ASN A 79 13.60 16.75 -1.47
CA ASN A 79 14.62 16.93 -0.44
C ASN A 79 15.96 17.38 -1.01
N LYS A 80 16.42 16.79 -2.13
CA LYS A 80 17.67 17.22 -2.80
C LYS A 80 17.61 18.69 -3.21
N SER A 81 16.51 19.10 -3.84
CA SER A 81 16.32 20.51 -4.22
C SER A 81 16.27 21.42 -2.98
N PHE A 82 15.63 20.98 -1.89
CA PHE A 82 15.58 21.73 -0.64
C PHE A 82 16.96 21.91 0.01
N ILE A 83 17.80 20.88 0.00
CA ILE A 83 19.19 20.97 0.50
C ILE A 83 19.98 22.01 -0.30
N GLU A 84 19.85 22.05 -1.63
CA GLU A 84 20.55 23.04 -2.47
C GLU A 84 20.05 24.47 -2.24
N ILE A 85 18.75 24.66 -1.96
CA ILE A 85 18.19 25.93 -1.49
C ILE A 85 18.89 26.38 -0.21
N LEU A 86 18.98 25.49 0.79
CA LEU A 86 19.58 25.81 2.08
C LEU A 86 21.06 26.15 1.95
N LYS A 87 21.84 25.37 1.20
CA LYS A 87 23.28 25.65 0.96
C LYS A 87 23.49 26.99 0.25
N THR A 88 22.67 27.31 -0.74
CA THR A 88 22.78 28.58 -1.46
C THR A 88 22.47 29.75 -0.53
N TYR A 89 21.45 29.61 0.32
CA TYR A 89 21.07 30.61 1.30
C TYR A 89 22.13 30.77 2.40
N GLU A 90 22.63 29.66 2.95
CA GLU A 90 23.72 29.59 3.93
C GLU A 90 24.96 30.34 3.43
N ASN A 91 25.44 30.01 2.23
CA ASN A 91 26.60 30.68 1.63
C ASN A 91 26.34 32.19 1.43
N GLY A 92 25.11 32.58 1.06
CA GLY A 92 24.70 33.98 1.00
C GLY A 92 24.87 34.69 2.35
N ILE A 93 24.35 34.08 3.42
CA ILE A 93 24.37 34.64 4.78
C ILE A 93 25.79 34.69 5.37
N ILE A 94 26.62 33.66 5.18
CA ILE A 94 28.04 33.66 5.58
C ILE A 94 28.80 34.83 4.93
N ASN A 95 28.57 35.04 3.63
CA ASN A 95 29.18 36.15 2.89
C ASN A 95 28.67 37.52 3.38
N LEU A 96 27.39 37.64 3.73
CA LEU A 96 26.83 38.88 4.28
C LEU A 96 27.44 39.20 5.65
N SER A 97 27.51 38.20 6.54
CA SER A 97 28.07 38.36 7.89
C SER A 97 29.51 38.89 7.83
N SER A 98 30.36 38.26 7.01
CA SER A 98 31.76 38.64 6.88
C SER A 98 31.98 39.99 6.19
N SER A 99 31.18 40.33 5.17
CA SER A 99 31.35 41.59 4.41
C SER A 99 30.93 42.85 5.17
N LEU A 100 29.91 42.77 6.02
CA LEU A 100 29.43 43.93 6.81
C LEU A 100 30.43 44.46 7.85
N VAL A 101 31.45 43.67 8.21
CA VAL A 101 32.46 44.04 9.23
C VAL A 101 33.83 44.32 8.59
N GLN A 102 33.94 44.25 7.25
CA GLN A 102 35.19 44.58 6.56
C GLN A 102 35.56 46.05 6.73
N GLN A 103 36.86 46.34 6.73
CA GLN A 103 37.38 47.70 6.64
C GLN A 103 37.30 48.21 5.20
N ASN A 104 37.47 49.52 5.00
CA ASN A 104 37.51 50.10 3.66
C ASN A 104 38.71 49.54 2.87
N ASN A 105 38.42 48.76 1.85
CA ASN A 105 39.44 48.07 1.05
C ASN A 105 40.03 48.96 -0.07
N TRP A 106 39.59 50.21 -0.20
CA TRP A 106 40.08 51.18 -1.20
C TRP A 106 41.15 52.14 -0.68
N GLY A 107 41.66 51.92 0.53
CA GLY A 107 42.85 52.62 1.05
C GLY A 107 42.61 54.06 1.55
N GLU A 108 41.36 54.47 1.75
CA GLU A 108 41.06 55.79 2.32
C GLU A 108 41.49 55.86 3.80
N THR A 109 42.27 56.87 4.15
CA THR A 109 42.72 57.10 5.53
C THR A 109 41.78 58.06 6.24
N LEU A 110 41.44 57.74 7.49
CA LEU A 110 40.60 58.62 8.31
C LEU A 110 41.37 59.87 8.72
N SER A 111 40.75 61.03 8.55
CA SER A 111 41.29 62.31 8.99
C SER A 111 41.45 62.35 10.50
N PHE A 112 42.44 63.13 10.97
CA PHE A 112 42.59 63.49 12.38
C PHE A 112 41.61 64.59 12.81
N VAL A 113 40.93 65.25 11.86
CA VAL A 113 39.91 66.27 12.13
C VAL A 113 38.55 65.58 12.34
N ASP A 114 37.94 65.74 13.51
CA ASP A 114 36.74 64.99 13.92
C ASP A 114 35.55 65.13 12.95
N ASP A 115 35.25 66.35 12.48
CA ASP A 115 34.15 66.57 11.53
C ASP A 115 34.38 65.86 10.19
N ILE A 116 35.62 65.83 9.71
CA ILE A 116 35.99 65.13 8.49
C ILE A 116 35.91 63.63 8.72
N LYS A 117 36.48 63.13 9.83
CA LYS A 117 36.45 61.73 10.21
C LYS A 117 35.02 61.19 10.36
N MET A 118 34.12 61.98 10.92
CA MET A 118 32.71 61.63 11.07
C MET A 118 32.02 61.50 9.70
N GLN A 119 32.26 62.45 8.80
CA GLN A 119 31.77 62.39 7.41
C GLN A 119 32.31 61.14 6.69
N GLN A 120 33.62 60.89 6.77
CA GLN A 120 34.26 59.73 6.15
C GLN A 120 33.69 58.42 6.71
N THR A 121 33.58 58.30 8.03
CA THR A 121 33.01 57.09 8.68
C THR A 121 31.60 56.80 8.17
N GLN A 122 30.78 57.85 8.04
CA GLN A 122 29.43 57.69 7.50
C GLN A 122 29.44 57.24 6.05
N MET A 123 30.21 57.90 5.18
CA MET A 123 30.29 57.56 3.76
C MET A 123 30.87 56.15 3.52
N ILE A 124 31.93 55.80 4.22
CA ILE A 124 32.54 54.46 4.19
C ILE A 124 31.50 53.40 4.59
N SER A 125 30.78 53.61 5.70
CA SER A 125 29.76 52.66 6.16
C SER A 125 28.61 52.48 5.17
N ASN A 126 28.20 53.56 4.47
CA ASN A 126 27.19 53.50 3.42
C ASN A 126 27.66 52.68 2.21
N ILE A 127 28.92 52.86 1.78
CA ILE A 127 29.48 52.11 0.66
C ILE A 127 29.58 50.63 1.00
N ILE A 128 30.14 50.29 2.17
CA ILE A 128 30.31 48.90 2.62
C ILE A 128 28.95 48.21 2.76
N SER A 129 27.98 48.85 3.41
CA SER A 129 26.63 48.27 3.57
C SER A 129 25.97 48.05 2.21
N PHE A 130 26.00 49.03 1.30
CA PHE A 130 25.44 48.87 -0.04
C PHE A 130 26.09 47.71 -0.80
N GLN A 131 27.43 47.64 -0.80
CA GLN A 131 28.17 46.54 -1.45
C GLN A 131 27.82 45.17 -0.85
N SER A 132 27.75 45.08 0.48
CA SER A 132 27.45 43.84 1.20
C SER A 132 26.04 43.34 0.88
N PHE A 133 25.04 44.23 0.93
CA PHE A 133 23.66 43.87 0.62
C PHE A 133 23.44 43.57 -0.86
N ALA A 134 24.06 44.34 -1.76
CA ALA A 134 24.00 44.06 -3.20
C ALA A 134 24.58 42.68 -3.52
N LYS A 135 25.74 42.34 -2.94
CA LYS A 135 26.38 41.03 -3.10
C LYS A 135 25.52 39.90 -2.55
N TYR A 136 24.91 40.10 -1.38
CA TYR A 136 23.96 39.14 -0.81
C TYR A 136 22.77 38.87 -1.73
N ILE A 137 22.13 39.92 -2.27
CA ILE A 137 21.01 39.79 -3.21
C ILE A 137 21.44 39.01 -4.46
N ILE A 138 22.60 39.34 -5.04
CA ILE A 138 23.13 38.65 -6.23
C ILE A 138 23.39 37.17 -5.94
N ASN A 139 24.04 36.85 -4.81
CA ASN A 139 24.39 35.48 -4.45
C ASN A 139 23.15 34.62 -4.16
N THR A 140 22.08 35.21 -3.62
CA THR A 140 20.86 34.49 -3.25
C THR A 140 19.87 34.35 -4.40
N VAL A 141 20.09 34.99 -5.56
CA VAL A 141 19.17 34.91 -6.70
C VAL A 141 18.95 33.47 -7.20
N ASN A 142 19.97 32.62 -7.08
CA ASN A 142 19.91 31.22 -7.50
C ASN A 142 18.94 30.37 -6.64
N VAL A 143 18.63 30.81 -5.41
CA VAL A 143 17.60 30.18 -4.57
C VAL A 143 16.26 30.11 -5.30
N ARG A 144 15.94 31.14 -6.10
CA ARG A 144 14.70 31.17 -6.89
C ARG A 144 14.64 30.02 -7.90
N MET A 145 15.77 29.68 -8.54
CA MET A 145 15.79 28.60 -9.52
C MET A 145 15.52 27.25 -8.84
N GLU A 146 16.16 26.99 -7.70
CA GLU A 146 15.91 25.76 -6.95
C GLU A 146 14.51 25.70 -6.35
N MET A 147 13.96 26.82 -5.87
CA MET A 147 12.55 26.88 -5.45
C MET A 147 11.58 26.53 -6.59
N ASN A 148 11.89 26.92 -7.82
CA ASN A 148 11.08 26.54 -8.98
C ASN A 148 11.18 25.04 -9.26
N ASN A 149 12.38 24.45 -9.17
CA ASN A 149 12.58 23.00 -9.31
C ASN A 149 11.81 22.21 -8.24
N TYR A 150 11.90 22.63 -6.97
CA TYR A 150 11.13 22.06 -5.88
C TYR A 150 9.63 22.11 -6.16
N SER A 151 9.13 23.29 -6.59
CA SER A 151 7.71 23.48 -6.88
C SER A 151 7.24 22.69 -8.08
N SER A 152 8.05 22.53 -9.14
CA SER A 152 7.63 21.80 -10.34
C SER A 152 7.41 20.32 -10.04
N ILE A 153 8.31 19.72 -9.25
CA ILE A 153 8.18 18.31 -8.83
C ILE A 153 6.85 18.09 -8.10
N LEU A 154 6.48 18.96 -7.16
CA LEU A 154 5.24 18.81 -6.40
C LEU A 154 3.97 19.13 -7.20
N GLN A 155 4.06 19.99 -8.23
CA GLN A 155 2.91 20.32 -9.09
C GLN A 155 2.54 19.19 -10.04
N GLU A 156 3.48 18.31 -10.37
CA GLU A 156 3.23 17.13 -11.20
C GLU A 156 2.42 16.05 -10.48
N GLU A 157 2.36 16.10 -9.14
CA GLU A 157 1.70 15.09 -8.32
C GLU A 157 0.20 15.36 -8.11
N ASP A 158 -0.61 14.32 -8.28
CA ASP A 158 -2.04 14.36 -7.98
C ASP A 158 -2.29 13.94 -6.51
N CYS A 159 -2.18 14.91 -5.60
CA CYS A 159 -2.42 14.71 -4.16
C CYS A 159 -3.81 14.12 -3.85
N ALA A 160 -4.83 14.41 -4.67
CA ALA A 160 -6.17 13.88 -4.47
C ALA A 160 -6.24 12.38 -4.81
N GLN A 161 -5.55 11.96 -5.88
CA GLN A 161 -5.39 10.54 -6.20
C GLN A 161 -4.61 9.80 -5.11
N LEU A 162 -3.52 10.38 -4.59
CA LEU A 162 -2.74 9.78 -3.48
C LEU A 162 -3.62 9.57 -2.24
N GLN A 163 -4.36 10.61 -1.82
CA GLN A 163 -5.28 10.51 -0.69
C GLN A 163 -6.36 9.43 -0.91
N SER A 164 -6.89 9.31 -2.12
CA SER A 164 -7.86 8.28 -2.50
C SER A 164 -7.27 6.88 -2.42
N ALA A 165 -6.03 6.69 -2.90
CA ALA A 165 -5.33 5.40 -2.83
C ALA A 165 -5.06 4.97 -1.38
N VAL A 166 -4.57 5.89 -0.53
CA VAL A 166 -4.37 5.64 0.90
C VAL A 166 -5.68 5.23 1.57
N THR A 167 -6.76 5.97 1.33
CA THR A 167 -8.08 5.67 1.89
C THR A 167 -8.59 4.31 1.43
N SER A 168 -8.40 3.99 0.15
CA SER A 168 -8.82 2.72 -0.43
C SER A 168 -8.04 1.54 0.16
N LEU A 169 -6.72 1.68 0.38
CA LEU A 169 -5.89 0.66 1.03
C LEU A 169 -6.36 0.35 2.44
N VAL A 170 -6.59 1.40 3.24
CA VAL A 170 -7.04 1.26 4.63
C VAL A 170 -8.42 0.61 4.67
N ASN A 171 -9.33 1.05 3.80
CA ASN A 171 -10.67 0.48 3.72
C ASN A 171 -10.65 -0.99 3.29
N GLU A 172 -9.83 -1.36 2.30
CA GLU A 172 -9.65 -2.76 1.91
C GLU A 172 -9.14 -3.61 3.08
N ARG A 173 -8.11 -3.12 3.82
CA ARG A 173 -7.59 -3.82 4.99
C ARG A 173 -8.65 -4.01 6.07
N LYS A 174 -9.42 -2.97 6.38
CA LYS A 174 -10.53 -3.01 7.35
C LYS A 174 -11.62 -3.98 6.90
N ASN A 175 -11.98 -3.96 5.63
CA ASN A 175 -12.98 -4.86 5.07
C ASN A 175 -12.56 -6.32 5.22
N LEU A 176 -11.29 -6.65 4.97
CA LEU A 176 -10.76 -8.01 5.11
C LEU A 176 -10.65 -8.46 6.57
N LEU A 177 -10.38 -7.55 7.51
CA LEU A 177 -10.34 -7.83 8.95
C LEU A 177 -11.74 -8.06 9.54
N ASN A 178 -12.73 -7.30 9.10
CA ASN A 178 -14.08 -7.34 9.65
C ASN A 178 -14.96 -8.42 9.01
N ILE A 179 -14.37 -9.39 8.31
CA ILE A 179 -15.12 -10.51 7.74
C ILE A 179 -15.53 -11.42 8.89
N ASN A 180 -16.83 -11.40 9.22
CA ASN A 180 -17.37 -12.34 10.19
C ASN A 180 -17.50 -13.71 9.55
N TYR A 181 -16.67 -14.65 9.98
CA TYR A 181 -16.73 -16.03 9.50
C TYR A 181 -17.84 -16.87 10.16
N ASN A 182 -18.40 -16.41 11.28
CA ASN A 182 -19.63 -16.93 11.86
C ASN A 182 -20.81 -16.31 11.10
N PHE A 183 -21.00 -16.76 9.88
CA PHE A 183 -21.97 -16.15 8.99
C PHE A 183 -23.40 -16.45 9.45
N ASN A 184 -24.17 -15.40 9.72
CA ASN A 184 -25.62 -15.50 9.71
C ASN A 184 -26.08 -15.72 8.25
N THR A 185 -26.88 -16.76 8.05
CA THR A 185 -27.35 -17.36 6.81
C THR A 185 -27.84 -16.34 5.77
N SER A 186 -28.42 -15.21 6.19
CA SER A 186 -28.96 -14.19 5.29
C SER A 186 -27.89 -13.42 4.48
N SER A 187 -26.80 -12.99 5.12
CA SER A 187 -25.83 -12.08 4.48
C SER A 187 -24.90 -12.72 3.44
N ILE A 188 -24.63 -14.04 3.53
CA ILE A 188 -23.87 -14.75 2.49
C ILE A 188 -24.77 -15.10 1.30
N ILE A 189 -25.97 -15.61 1.58
CA ILE A 189 -26.90 -16.06 0.55
C ILE A 189 -27.27 -14.90 -0.37
N GLU A 190 -27.41 -13.68 0.16
CA GLU A 190 -27.64 -12.48 -0.64
C GLU A 190 -26.54 -12.19 -1.68
N LYS A 191 -25.30 -12.63 -1.43
CA LYS A 191 -24.16 -12.37 -2.33
C LYS A 191 -23.85 -13.55 -3.26
N ASP A 192 -24.33 -14.76 -2.98
CA ASP A 192 -24.05 -15.98 -3.76
C ASP A 192 -22.54 -16.23 -4.04
N GLU A 193 -21.65 -15.76 -3.16
CA GLU A 193 -20.20 -15.79 -3.38
C GLU A 193 -19.45 -16.36 -2.17
N ILE A 194 -18.44 -17.19 -2.43
CA ILE A 194 -17.52 -17.69 -1.40
C ILE A 194 -16.72 -16.50 -0.85
N PRO A 195 -16.63 -16.31 0.49
CA PRO A 195 -15.84 -15.24 1.08
C PRO A 195 -14.41 -15.26 0.54
N LEU A 196 -13.92 -14.11 0.07
CA LEU A 196 -12.59 -13.99 -0.55
C LEU A 196 -11.45 -14.61 0.28
N PRO A 197 -11.40 -14.46 1.63
CA PRO A 197 -10.37 -15.11 2.44
C PRO A 197 -10.38 -16.65 2.37
N ILE A 198 -11.58 -17.24 2.36
CA ILE A 198 -11.75 -18.69 2.23
C ILE A 198 -11.40 -19.14 0.82
N LEU A 199 -11.84 -18.39 -0.19
CA LEU A 199 -11.46 -18.64 -1.57
C LEU A 199 -9.93 -18.57 -1.74
N LYS A 200 -9.27 -17.60 -1.10
CA LYS A 200 -7.80 -17.48 -1.05
C LYS A 200 -7.14 -18.70 -0.43
N ALA A 201 -7.65 -19.20 0.69
CA ALA A 201 -7.18 -20.44 1.31
C ALA A 201 -7.32 -21.65 0.36
N MET A 202 -8.49 -21.83 -0.27
CA MET A 202 -8.73 -22.92 -1.22
C MET A 202 -7.79 -22.82 -2.43
N TYR A 203 -7.61 -21.62 -3.00
CA TYR A 203 -6.68 -21.38 -4.11
C TYR A 203 -5.23 -21.68 -3.74
N SER A 204 -4.83 -21.36 -2.51
CA SER A 204 -3.47 -21.60 -2.02
C SER A 204 -3.15 -23.08 -1.93
N LEU A 205 -4.11 -23.91 -1.49
CA LEU A 205 -3.96 -25.36 -1.50
C LEU A 205 -4.02 -25.94 -2.92
N TYR A 206 -5.00 -25.52 -3.72
CA TYR A 206 -5.23 -26.08 -5.06
C TYR A 206 -3.99 -25.94 -5.97
N PHE A 207 -3.31 -24.80 -5.88
CA PHE A 207 -2.13 -24.47 -6.67
C PHE A 207 -0.80 -24.64 -5.92
N SER A 208 -0.81 -25.27 -4.74
CA SER A 208 0.40 -25.48 -3.95
C SER A 208 1.39 -26.36 -4.69
N ARG A 209 2.66 -25.95 -4.70
CA ARG A 209 3.79 -26.79 -5.17
C ARG A 209 4.50 -27.51 -4.03
N ARG A 210 4.14 -27.19 -2.79
CA ARG A 210 4.71 -27.79 -1.57
C ARG A 210 3.98 -29.09 -1.25
N SER A 211 4.58 -29.92 -0.38
CA SER A 211 3.95 -31.17 0.07
C SER A 211 2.54 -30.91 0.60
N LEU A 212 1.59 -31.74 0.17
CA LEU A 212 0.21 -31.77 0.67
C LEU A 212 0.02 -32.89 1.69
N GLU A 213 1.11 -33.48 2.20
CA GLU A 213 1.01 -34.55 3.19
C GLU A 213 0.27 -34.07 4.44
N GLY A 214 -0.73 -34.84 4.86
CA GLY A 214 -1.48 -34.60 6.08
C GLY A 214 -2.56 -33.51 5.99
N VAL A 215 -2.79 -32.90 4.83
CA VAL A 215 -3.89 -31.93 4.64
C VAL A 215 -5.24 -32.57 5.00
N PHE A 216 -6.08 -31.82 5.71
CA PHE A 216 -7.37 -32.24 6.28
C PHE A 216 -7.33 -33.35 7.34
N ARG A 217 -6.29 -34.19 7.38
CA ARG A 217 -6.12 -35.29 8.35
C ARG A 217 -5.42 -34.85 9.64
N ILE A 218 -4.33 -34.10 9.52
CA ILE A 218 -3.57 -33.59 10.67
C ILE A 218 -4.26 -32.33 11.20
N SER A 219 -4.47 -32.29 12.51
CA SER A 219 -5.04 -31.12 13.18
C SER A 219 -3.94 -30.29 13.85
N THR A 220 -4.05 -28.98 13.68
CA THR A 220 -3.25 -27.97 14.39
C THR A 220 -3.94 -27.58 15.68
N ASP A 221 -3.22 -26.98 16.62
CA ASP A 221 -3.78 -26.35 17.82
C ASP A 221 -4.94 -25.40 17.48
N VAL A 222 -6.02 -25.48 18.26
CA VAL A 222 -7.27 -24.75 17.99
C VAL A 222 -7.06 -23.25 18.05
N ASN A 223 -6.27 -22.74 19.00
CA ASN A 223 -6.01 -21.30 19.15
C ASN A 223 -5.21 -20.76 17.96
N VAL A 224 -4.28 -21.56 17.43
CA VAL A 224 -3.54 -21.22 16.21
C VAL A 224 -4.48 -21.15 15.01
N ILE A 225 -5.42 -22.07 14.89
CA ILE A 225 -6.41 -22.06 13.80
C ILE A 225 -7.39 -20.89 13.96
N ASP A 226 -7.83 -20.54 15.18
CA ASP A 226 -8.62 -19.32 15.44
C ASP A 226 -7.88 -18.08 14.92
N ASN A 227 -6.62 -17.93 15.29
CA ASN A 227 -5.81 -16.80 14.86
C ASN A 227 -5.65 -16.75 13.33
N TYR A 228 -5.40 -17.90 12.68
CA TYR A 228 -5.38 -17.95 11.23
C TYR A 228 -6.74 -17.63 10.61
N MET A 229 -7.84 -18.12 11.17
CA MET A 229 -9.18 -17.84 10.68
C MET A 229 -9.45 -16.32 10.67
N ASP A 230 -9.18 -15.65 11.78
CA ASP A 230 -9.39 -14.20 11.94
C ASP A 230 -8.61 -13.38 10.91
N PHE A 231 -7.40 -13.83 10.55
CA PHE A 231 -6.49 -13.07 9.70
C PHE A 231 -6.26 -13.64 8.29
N ILE A 232 -6.90 -14.74 7.89
CA ILE A 232 -6.63 -15.42 6.60
C ILE A 232 -6.85 -14.50 5.39
N GLY A 233 -7.71 -13.49 5.52
CA GLY A 233 -7.96 -12.49 4.48
C GLY A 233 -6.79 -11.54 4.24
N ILE A 234 -5.98 -11.30 5.27
CA ILE A 234 -4.98 -10.23 5.29
C ILE A 234 -3.52 -10.71 5.29
N ILE A 235 -3.28 -11.98 5.60
CA ILE A 235 -1.96 -12.61 5.61
C ILE A 235 -1.62 -13.23 4.25
N ASP A 236 -0.33 -13.42 3.98
CA ASP A 236 0.11 -14.17 2.81
C ASP A 236 -0.05 -15.67 3.06
N THR A 237 -1.00 -16.28 2.38
CA THR A 237 -1.28 -17.72 2.52
C THR A 237 -0.18 -18.60 1.95
N GLN A 238 0.73 -18.06 1.13
CA GLN A 238 1.87 -18.82 0.61
C GLN A 238 2.95 -19.09 1.65
N THR A 239 3.01 -18.30 2.73
CA THR A 239 3.98 -18.48 3.83
C THR A 239 3.48 -19.40 4.93
N ILE A 240 2.20 -19.80 4.90
CA ILE A 240 1.55 -20.68 5.88
C ILE A 240 1.70 -22.14 5.46
N THR A 241 1.70 -23.09 6.39
CA THR A 241 1.74 -24.52 6.03
C THR A 241 0.43 -24.96 5.34
N ASN A 242 0.51 -25.92 4.41
CA ASN A 242 -0.69 -26.44 3.75
C ASN A 242 -1.66 -27.12 4.76
N VAL A 243 -1.15 -27.68 5.85
CA VAL A 243 -1.98 -28.29 6.92
C VAL A 243 -2.82 -27.22 7.63
N ASP A 244 -2.20 -26.09 8.00
CA ASP A 244 -2.92 -25.00 8.66
C ASP A 244 -3.99 -24.39 7.75
N ILE A 245 -3.68 -24.18 6.47
CA ILE A 245 -4.66 -23.69 5.48
C ILE A 245 -5.84 -24.67 5.35
N ALA A 246 -5.59 -25.98 5.35
CA ALA A 246 -6.64 -26.99 5.31
C ALA A 246 -7.50 -26.97 6.59
N ASN A 247 -6.88 -26.75 7.75
CA ASN A 247 -7.59 -26.62 9.03
C ASN A 247 -8.46 -25.36 9.09
N VAL A 248 -8.03 -24.24 8.50
CA VAL A 248 -8.86 -23.03 8.32
C VAL A 248 -10.09 -23.32 7.46
N ILE A 249 -9.93 -24.00 6.32
CA ILE A 249 -11.05 -24.38 5.44
C ILE A 249 -12.01 -25.32 6.18
N ARG A 250 -11.49 -26.33 6.90
CA ARG A 250 -12.31 -27.24 7.69
C ARG A 250 -13.07 -26.51 8.80
N LYS A 251 -12.41 -25.57 9.48
CA LYS A 251 -13.04 -24.73 10.51
C LYS A 251 -14.16 -23.90 9.92
N PHE A 252 -13.95 -23.27 8.77
CA PHE A 252 -14.99 -22.53 8.06
C PHE A 252 -16.25 -23.38 7.83
N PHE A 253 -16.10 -24.62 7.34
CA PHE A 253 -17.25 -25.50 7.14
C PHE A 253 -17.95 -25.84 8.47
N ASN A 254 -17.20 -26.06 9.55
CA ASN A 254 -17.76 -26.33 10.88
C ASN A 254 -18.41 -25.10 11.55
N THR A 255 -18.15 -23.88 11.05
CA THR A 255 -18.79 -22.64 11.51
C THR A 255 -20.07 -22.30 10.74
N LEU A 256 -20.37 -23.01 9.64
CA LEU A 256 -21.62 -22.82 8.92
C LEU A 256 -22.81 -23.31 9.77
N ASN A 257 -23.85 -22.50 9.84
CA ASN A 257 -25.11 -22.87 10.51
C ASN A 257 -26.02 -23.75 9.64
N PHE A 258 -25.51 -24.28 8.53
CA PHE A 258 -26.21 -25.17 7.61
C PHE A 258 -25.19 -26.13 6.96
N PRO A 259 -25.61 -27.36 6.60
CA PRO A 259 -24.76 -28.26 5.86
C PRO A 259 -24.59 -27.80 4.40
N ILE A 260 -23.41 -28.01 3.83
CA ILE A 260 -23.14 -27.68 2.41
C ILE A 260 -24.07 -28.49 1.51
N TRP A 261 -24.29 -29.78 1.80
CA TRP A 261 -25.37 -30.55 1.19
C TRP A 261 -26.68 -30.29 1.94
N PRO A 262 -27.76 -29.80 1.29
CA PRO A 262 -29.00 -29.48 1.98
C PRO A 262 -29.57 -30.66 2.77
N LYS A 263 -30.01 -30.39 4.01
CA LYS A 263 -30.53 -31.40 4.93
C LYS A 263 -31.70 -32.18 4.33
N GLU A 264 -32.55 -31.48 3.58
CA GLU A 264 -33.75 -32.03 2.93
C GLU A 264 -33.39 -33.06 1.85
N LEU A 265 -32.21 -32.93 1.24
CA LEU A 265 -31.72 -33.82 0.19
C LEU A 265 -30.84 -34.96 0.73
N LEU A 266 -30.45 -34.91 2.00
CA LEU A 266 -29.56 -35.91 2.61
C LEU A 266 -30.17 -37.32 2.63
N PRO A 267 -31.44 -37.55 3.03
CA PRO A 267 -32.02 -38.89 3.03
C PRO A 267 -32.00 -39.55 1.65
N SER A 268 -32.33 -38.78 0.61
CA SER A 268 -32.31 -39.26 -0.78
C SER A 268 -30.91 -39.64 -1.24
N LEU A 269 -29.89 -38.84 -0.86
CA LEU A 269 -28.49 -39.16 -1.15
C LEU A 269 -28.07 -40.47 -0.47
N LEU A 270 -28.41 -40.65 0.81
CA LEU A 270 -28.05 -41.84 1.58
C LEU A 270 -28.70 -43.10 1.02
N ASN A 271 -30.00 -43.05 0.70
CA ASN A 271 -30.72 -44.17 0.11
C ASN A 271 -30.13 -44.55 -1.25
N CYS A 272 -29.94 -43.56 -2.13
CA CYS A 272 -29.32 -43.79 -3.43
C CYS A 272 -27.92 -44.41 -3.31
N THR A 273 -27.13 -43.98 -2.31
CA THR A 273 -25.79 -44.52 -2.06
C THR A 273 -25.83 -45.97 -1.59
N LYS A 274 -26.77 -46.34 -0.70
CA LYS A 274 -26.95 -47.72 -0.24
C LYS A 274 -27.40 -48.66 -1.36
N GLU A 275 -28.33 -48.19 -2.20
CA GLU A 275 -28.90 -48.99 -3.29
C GLU A 275 -27.93 -49.18 -4.46
N ASN A 276 -27.07 -48.19 -4.72
CA ASN A 276 -26.27 -48.13 -5.96
C ASN A 276 -24.76 -48.07 -5.72
N GLU A 277 -24.26 -48.52 -4.56
CA GLU A 277 -22.82 -48.51 -4.24
C GLU A 277 -21.96 -49.21 -5.31
N ASN A 278 -22.48 -50.31 -5.87
CA ASN A 278 -21.81 -51.10 -6.91
C ASN A 278 -22.19 -50.69 -8.34
N ASN A 279 -23.12 -49.74 -8.53
CA ASN A 279 -23.55 -49.26 -9.84
C ASN A 279 -23.37 -47.74 -9.94
N SER A 280 -22.12 -47.32 -10.23
CA SER A 280 -21.75 -45.91 -10.25
C SER A 280 -22.52 -45.09 -11.27
N SER A 281 -22.94 -45.67 -12.40
CA SER A 281 -23.67 -44.92 -13.44
C SER A 281 -25.03 -44.47 -12.93
N ILE A 282 -25.82 -45.37 -12.35
CA ILE A 282 -27.13 -45.05 -11.77
C ILE A 282 -26.97 -44.07 -10.60
N TRP A 283 -25.95 -44.29 -9.76
CA TRP A 283 -25.66 -43.39 -8.66
C TRP A 283 -25.34 -41.96 -9.14
N ILE A 284 -24.52 -41.81 -10.19
CA ILE A 284 -24.18 -40.51 -10.78
C ILE A 284 -25.44 -39.79 -11.28
N ASP A 285 -26.32 -40.51 -12.00
CA ASP A 285 -27.54 -39.94 -12.57
C ASP A 285 -28.48 -39.41 -11.48
N ASN A 286 -28.68 -40.20 -10.43
CA ASN A 286 -29.48 -39.83 -9.27
C ASN A 286 -28.88 -38.63 -8.53
N VAL A 287 -27.57 -38.65 -8.24
CA VAL A 287 -26.91 -37.54 -7.54
C VAL A 287 -26.89 -36.27 -8.37
N ARG A 288 -26.82 -36.36 -9.69
CA ARG A 288 -26.94 -35.20 -10.59
C ARG A 288 -28.35 -34.59 -10.57
N GLN A 289 -29.39 -35.42 -10.48
CA GLN A 289 -30.77 -34.95 -10.29
C GLN A 289 -30.99 -34.31 -8.90
N LEU A 290 -30.35 -34.82 -7.85
CA LEU A 290 -30.35 -34.17 -6.54
C LEU A 290 -29.55 -32.86 -6.59
N GLY A 291 -28.41 -32.86 -7.28
CA GLY A 291 -27.51 -31.72 -7.45
C GLY A 291 -28.16 -30.50 -8.09
N SER A 292 -29.15 -30.68 -8.97
CA SER A 292 -29.89 -29.58 -9.60
C SER A 292 -30.85 -28.85 -8.65
N GLN A 293 -31.13 -29.44 -7.48
CA GLN A 293 -32.00 -28.88 -6.45
C GLN A 293 -31.21 -28.14 -5.35
N ILE A 294 -29.88 -28.23 -5.38
CA ILE A 294 -29.02 -27.60 -4.38
C ILE A 294 -29.04 -26.07 -4.58
N PRO A 295 -29.22 -25.27 -3.51
CA PRO A 295 -29.12 -23.82 -3.58
C PRO A 295 -27.80 -23.36 -4.21
N LYS A 296 -27.83 -22.23 -4.93
CA LYS A 296 -26.68 -21.76 -5.72
C LYS A 296 -25.39 -21.62 -4.90
N PHE A 297 -25.45 -21.03 -3.72
CA PHE A 297 -24.30 -20.89 -2.83
C PHE A 297 -23.75 -22.25 -2.36
N ASN A 298 -24.62 -23.15 -1.90
CA ASN A 298 -24.26 -24.51 -1.49
C ASN A 298 -23.58 -25.29 -2.63
N SER A 299 -24.16 -25.21 -3.85
CA SER A 299 -23.61 -25.81 -5.05
C SER A 299 -22.23 -25.23 -5.39
N LEU A 300 -22.06 -23.91 -5.26
CA LEU A 300 -20.78 -23.24 -5.48
C LEU A 300 -19.70 -23.74 -4.50
N LEU A 301 -20.00 -23.79 -3.20
CA LEU A 301 -19.08 -24.31 -2.17
C LEU A 301 -18.74 -25.78 -2.41
N LEU A 302 -19.74 -26.62 -2.67
CA LEU A 302 -19.56 -28.04 -2.92
C LEU A 302 -18.66 -28.29 -4.12
N LYS A 303 -18.88 -27.59 -5.25
CA LYS A 303 -18.04 -27.72 -6.43
C LYS A 303 -16.59 -27.31 -6.18
N HIS A 304 -16.35 -26.21 -5.46
CA HIS A 304 -14.98 -25.81 -5.09
C HIS A 304 -14.31 -26.84 -4.18
N LEU A 305 -15.05 -27.39 -3.21
CA LEU A 305 -14.55 -28.42 -2.32
C LEU A 305 -14.21 -29.72 -3.06
N LEU A 306 -15.10 -30.19 -3.93
CA LEU A 306 -14.89 -31.41 -4.72
C LEU A 306 -13.73 -31.24 -5.71
N ALA A 307 -13.61 -30.09 -6.36
CA ALA A 307 -12.46 -29.76 -7.21
C ALA A 307 -11.15 -29.81 -6.42
N LEU A 308 -11.12 -29.20 -5.23
CA LEU A 308 -9.95 -29.20 -4.35
C LEU A 308 -9.59 -30.60 -3.86
N CYS A 309 -10.57 -31.36 -3.36
CA CYS A 309 -10.37 -32.74 -2.91
C CYS A 309 -9.84 -33.61 -4.05
N GLY A 310 -10.43 -33.49 -5.24
CA GLY A 310 -9.97 -34.20 -6.43
C GLY A 310 -8.53 -33.87 -6.81
N LYS A 311 -8.13 -32.60 -6.70
CA LYS A 311 -6.74 -32.18 -6.95
C LYS A 311 -5.77 -32.77 -5.92
N ILE A 312 -6.16 -32.79 -4.64
CA ILE A 312 -5.36 -33.38 -3.55
C ILE A 312 -5.22 -34.89 -3.75
N ALA A 313 -6.31 -35.59 -4.09
CA ALA A 313 -6.33 -37.02 -4.35
C ALA A 313 -5.41 -37.43 -5.52
N GLN A 314 -5.38 -36.60 -6.57
CA GLN A 314 -4.49 -36.80 -7.71
C GLN A 314 -3.02 -36.48 -7.43
N THR A 315 -2.72 -35.82 -6.31
CA THR A 315 -1.35 -35.45 -5.96
C THR A 315 -0.75 -36.55 -5.10
N SER A 316 0.16 -37.34 -5.66
CA SER A 316 0.79 -38.49 -4.98
C SER A 316 1.43 -38.16 -3.64
N SER A 317 2.02 -36.96 -3.50
CA SER A 317 2.64 -36.50 -2.25
C SER A 317 1.65 -36.22 -1.11
N SER A 318 0.34 -36.14 -1.38
CA SER A 318 -0.65 -35.86 -0.34
C SER A 318 -0.87 -37.05 0.61
N LYS A 319 -0.68 -38.29 0.13
CA LYS A 319 -1.07 -39.54 0.80
C LYS A 319 -2.56 -39.61 1.17
N MET A 320 -3.37 -38.78 0.52
CA MET A 320 -4.81 -38.68 0.71
C MET A 320 -5.47 -39.16 -0.58
N ASP A 321 -6.22 -40.27 -0.52
CA ASP A 321 -7.12 -40.70 -1.60
C ASP A 321 -8.54 -40.17 -1.35
N GLU A 322 -9.48 -40.47 -2.26
CA GLU A 322 -10.87 -40.04 -2.13
C GLU A 322 -11.51 -40.52 -0.82
N TYR A 323 -11.17 -41.73 -0.38
CA TYR A 323 -11.69 -42.31 0.85
C TYR A 323 -11.16 -41.58 2.09
N ASN A 324 -9.85 -41.38 2.19
CA ASN A 324 -9.20 -40.68 3.30
C ASN A 324 -9.68 -39.23 3.41
N LEU A 325 -9.93 -38.55 2.28
CA LEU A 325 -10.54 -37.21 2.28
C LEU A 325 -11.98 -37.25 2.77
N ALA A 326 -12.76 -38.25 2.35
CA ALA A 326 -14.13 -38.42 2.79
C ALA A 326 -14.24 -38.69 4.30
N VAL A 327 -13.36 -39.50 4.86
CA VAL A 327 -13.25 -39.71 6.32
C VAL A 327 -13.07 -38.38 7.06
N CYS A 328 -12.29 -37.45 6.51
CA CYS A 328 -11.96 -36.19 7.19
C CYS A 328 -13.02 -35.09 7.05
N ILE A 329 -13.81 -35.08 5.96
CA ILE A 329 -14.59 -33.90 5.54
C ILE A 329 -16.08 -34.21 5.30
N ALA A 330 -16.48 -35.48 5.14
CA ALA A 330 -17.86 -35.83 4.79
C ALA A 330 -18.87 -35.31 5.82
N ILE A 331 -18.59 -35.47 7.11
CA ILE A 331 -19.52 -35.04 8.18
C ILE A 331 -19.75 -33.54 8.14
N SER A 332 -18.68 -32.73 8.09
CA SER A 332 -18.77 -31.26 8.04
C SER A 332 -19.41 -30.72 6.76
N THR A 333 -19.57 -31.57 5.74
CA THR A 333 -20.14 -31.19 4.45
C THR A 333 -21.59 -31.62 4.31
N LEU A 334 -21.91 -32.84 4.77
CA LEU A 334 -23.19 -33.50 4.51
C LEU A 334 -24.18 -33.38 5.66
N VAL A 335 -23.71 -33.21 6.90
CA VAL A 335 -24.55 -33.27 8.09
C VAL A 335 -24.57 -31.93 8.79
N GLU A 336 -25.74 -31.55 9.29
CA GLU A 336 -25.89 -30.37 10.12
C GLU A 336 -25.13 -30.57 11.44
N LYS A 337 -24.46 -29.51 11.91
CA LYS A 337 -23.50 -29.58 13.04
C LYS A 337 -24.06 -30.25 14.30
N ASP A 338 -25.33 -30.00 14.61
CA ASP A 338 -25.98 -30.49 15.83
C ASP A 338 -26.67 -31.86 15.63
N ASP A 339 -26.71 -32.40 14.40
CA ASP A 339 -27.31 -33.70 14.09
C ASP A 339 -26.31 -34.86 14.27
N VAL A 340 -25.85 -35.02 15.51
CA VAL A 340 -24.92 -36.07 15.92
C VAL A 340 -25.51 -37.47 15.71
N GLN A 341 -26.84 -37.59 15.80
CA GLN A 341 -27.53 -38.88 15.65
C GLN A 341 -27.43 -39.40 14.22
N THR A 342 -27.75 -38.56 13.22
CA THR A 342 -27.60 -38.93 11.81
C THR A 342 -26.14 -39.20 11.48
N ALA A 343 -25.21 -38.36 11.95
CA ALA A 343 -23.78 -38.55 11.75
C ALA A 343 -23.30 -39.92 12.26
N ALA A 344 -23.69 -40.31 13.47
CA ALA A 344 -23.27 -41.58 14.07
C ALA A 344 -23.90 -42.80 13.38
N LYS A 345 -25.19 -42.73 13.07
CA LYS A 345 -25.94 -43.86 12.48
C LYS A 345 -25.52 -44.15 11.04
N GLU A 346 -25.25 -43.10 10.26
CA GLU A 346 -25.05 -43.19 8.81
C GLU A 346 -23.58 -42.97 8.39
N ILE A 347 -22.63 -42.96 9.34
CA ILE A 347 -21.22 -42.59 9.10
C ILE A 347 -20.59 -43.30 7.90
N LYS A 348 -20.81 -44.61 7.75
CA LYS A 348 -20.24 -45.41 6.65
C LYS A 348 -20.82 -44.96 5.31
N THR A 349 -22.12 -44.74 5.24
CA THR A 349 -22.81 -44.29 4.02
C THR A 349 -22.47 -42.84 3.69
N LEU A 350 -22.31 -41.96 4.69
CA LEU A 350 -21.87 -40.58 4.52
C LEU A 350 -20.47 -40.52 3.90
N ILE A 351 -19.52 -41.28 4.46
CA ILE A 351 -18.16 -41.39 3.92
C ILE A 351 -18.21 -41.93 2.49
N LYS A 352 -18.99 -43.00 2.25
CA LYS A 352 -19.08 -43.59 0.90
C LYS A 352 -19.68 -42.65 -0.13
N ALA A 353 -20.75 -41.94 0.23
CA ALA A 353 -21.38 -40.95 -0.63
C ALA A 353 -20.40 -39.85 -1.03
N PHE A 354 -19.65 -39.30 -0.07
CA PHE A 354 -18.69 -38.24 -0.35
C PHE A 354 -17.47 -38.74 -1.13
N GLU A 355 -16.96 -39.93 -0.84
CA GLU A 355 -15.91 -40.60 -1.63
C GLU A 355 -16.34 -40.71 -3.10
N MET A 356 -17.55 -41.22 -3.35
CA MET A 356 -18.11 -41.33 -4.69
C MET A 356 -18.32 -39.96 -5.35
N MET A 357 -18.67 -38.92 -4.59
CA MET A 357 -18.75 -37.55 -5.09
C MET A 357 -17.38 -37.03 -5.53
N ILE A 358 -16.31 -37.23 -4.74
CA ILE A 358 -14.96 -36.80 -5.12
C ILE A 358 -14.51 -37.54 -6.38
N LYS A 359 -14.70 -38.86 -6.42
CA LYS A 359 -14.30 -39.73 -7.54
C LYS A 359 -15.01 -39.34 -8.84
N ASN A 360 -16.32 -39.07 -8.78
CA ASN A 360 -17.15 -38.80 -9.96
C ASN A 360 -17.50 -37.32 -10.14
N ARG A 361 -16.80 -36.40 -9.46
CA ARG A 361 -17.11 -34.96 -9.39
C ARG A 361 -17.39 -34.30 -10.74
N SER A 362 -16.65 -34.66 -11.79
CA SER A 362 -16.80 -34.07 -13.13
C SER A 362 -17.98 -34.63 -13.92
N LEU A 363 -18.49 -35.80 -13.55
CA LEU A 363 -19.69 -36.39 -14.13
C LEU A 363 -20.96 -35.86 -13.43
N ILE A 364 -20.86 -35.59 -12.12
CA ILE A 364 -21.94 -34.97 -11.33
C ILE A 364 -22.04 -33.47 -11.66
N PHE A 365 -20.91 -32.77 -11.69
CA PHE A 365 -20.80 -31.34 -11.94
C PHE A 365 -19.81 -31.09 -13.10
N PRO A 366 -20.29 -30.99 -14.35
CA PRO A 366 -19.41 -30.79 -15.52
C PRO A 366 -18.53 -29.53 -15.45
N ASP A 367 -18.99 -28.49 -14.74
CA ASP A 367 -18.30 -27.21 -14.55
C ASP A 367 -17.35 -27.20 -13.33
N VAL A 368 -17.15 -28.33 -12.65
CA VAL A 368 -16.34 -28.40 -11.41
C VAL A 368 -14.92 -27.86 -11.59
N TYR A 369 -14.31 -28.04 -12.76
CA TYR A 369 -12.96 -27.56 -13.06
C TYR A 369 -12.88 -26.05 -13.31
N ASP A 370 -14.00 -25.38 -13.59
CA ASP A 370 -14.03 -23.92 -13.76
C ASP A 370 -13.89 -23.18 -12.42
N CYS A 371 -14.08 -23.86 -11.28
CA CYS A 371 -14.01 -23.28 -9.93
C CYS A 371 -12.66 -22.59 -9.65
N PHE A 372 -11.56 -23.13 -10.19
CA PHE A 372 -10.21 -22.60 -9.99
C PHE A 372 -9.63 -21.90 -11.24
N ARG A 373 -10.47 -21.51 -12.20
CA ARG A 373 -10.01 -20.95 -13.49
C ARG A 373 -9.49 -19.52 -13.41
N LYS A 374 -9.90 -18.73 -12.40
CA LYS A 374 -9.37 -17.37 -12.21
C LYS A 374 -7.86 -17.42 -11.94
N SER A 375 -7.13 -16.40 -12.37
CA SER A 375 -5.69 -16.30 -12.10
C SER A 375 -5.43 -16.25 -10.59
N VAL A 376 -4.58 -17.14 -10.10
CA VAL A 376 -4.15 -17.24 -8.69
C VAL A 376 -3.72 -15.88 -8.15
N ASN A 377 -2.91 -15.14 -8.91
CA ASN A 377 -2.40 -13.83 -8.49
C ASN A 377 -3.51 -12.80 -8.25
N LYS A 378 -4.64 -12.90 -8.94
CA LYS A 378 -5.80 -12.01 -8.71
C LYS A 378 -6.57 -12.35 -7.45
N ILE A 379 -6.48 -13.59 -6.97
CA ILE A 379 -7.15 -14.06 -5.76
C ILE A 379 -6.25 -13.87 -4.53
N LEU A 380 -4.95 -14.17 -4.64
CA LEU A 380 -4.03 -14.11 -3.51
C LEU A 380 -3.62 -12.69 -3.12
N SER A 381 -3.50 -11.79 -4.10
CA SER A 381 -3.14 -10.40 -3.86
C SER A 381 -4.28 -9.50 -4.35
N PRO A 382 -4.94 -8.74 -3.44
CA PRO A 382 -5.94 -7.78 -3.87
C PRO A 382 -5.29 -6.79 -4.84
N PRO A 383 -5.97 -6.39 -5.94
CA PRO A 383 -5.38 -5.57 -6.99
C PRO A 383 -4.71 -4.29 -6.48
N ILE A 384 -5.29 -3.67 -5.44
CA ILE A 384 -4.79 -2.43 -4.84
C ILE A 384 -3.39 -2.58 -4.21
N TYR A 385 -3.11 -3.69 -3.52
CA TYR A 385 -1.79 -3.94 -2.93
C TYR A 385 -0.74 -4.14 -4.01
N ARG A 386 -1.10 -4.92 -5.04
CA ARG A 386 -0.20 -5.12 -6.16
C ARG A 386 0.10 -3.81 -6.86
N ASP A 387 -0.91 -2.98 -7.09
CA ASP A 387 -0.76 -1.72 -7.82
C ASP A 387 0.13 -0.72 -7.06
N ILE A 388 0.08 -0.70 -5.72
CA ILE A 388 0.85 0.23 -4.88
C ILE A 388 2.25 -0.29 -4.50
N PHE A 389 2.39 -1.59 -4.23
CA PHE A 389 3.63 -2.15 -3.65
C PHE A 389 4.41 -3.08 -4.57
N SER A 390 3.83 -3.53 -5.69
CA SER A 390 4.40 -4.62 -6.50
C SER A 390 4.20 -4.46 -8.01
N ASN A 391 3.76 -3.29 -8.47
CA ASN A 391 3.34 -3.12 -9.86
C ASN A 391 4.52 -2.86 -10.78
N LYS A 392 4.91 -3.87 -11.56
CA LYS A 392 5.97 -3.73 -12.56
C LYS A 392 5.48 -3.13 -13.90
N ARG A 393 4.23 -2.65 -13.98
CA ARG A 393 3.61 -2.11 -15.21
C ARG A 393 2.98 -0.74 -14.95
N GLN A 394 2.85 0.08 -15.99
CA GLN A 394 2.20 1.41 -15.94
C GLN A 394 0.68 1.36 -15.70
N SER A 395 0.06 0.18 -15.59
CA SER A 395 -1.39 0.07 -15.49
C SER A 395 -1.91 0.46 -14.10
N VAL A 396 -2.78 1.45 -14.05
CA VAL A 396 -3.57 1.88 -12.89
C VAL A 396 -4.97 1.23 -12.98
N TYR A 397 -5.26 0.18 -12.21
CA TYR A 397 -6.58 -0.49 -12.25
C TYR A 397 -7.63 0.14 -11.31
N PHE A 398 -7.30 1.23 -10.62
CA PHE A 398 -8.20 1.95 -9.69
C PHE A 398 -9.53 2.42 -10.32
N THR A 399 -9.65 2.39 -11.65
CA THR A 399 -10.91 2.70 -12.35
C THR A 399 -12.03 1.67 -12.13
N ARG A 400 -11.78 0.48 -11.55
CA ARG A 400 -12.83 -0.54 -11.35
C ARG A 400 -13.55 -0.52 -9.99
N TYR A 401 -13.11 0.30 -9.04
CA TYR A 401 -13.81 0.52 -7.78
C TYR A 401 -13.99 2.02 -7.52
N LYS A 402 -14.72 2.70 -8.42
CA LYS A 402 -15.43 3.90 -8.01
C LYS A 402 -16.66 3.44 -7.22
N PRO A 403 -16.77 3.66 -5.90
CA PRO A 403 -18.07 3.58 -5.24
C PRO A 403 -18.99 4.52 -6.02
N LYS A 404 -20.18 4.04 -6.42
CA LYS A 404 -21.13 4.71 -7.34
C LYS A 404 -21.24 6.21 -7.04
N GLN A 405 -20.41 7.03 -7.69
CA GLN A 405 -20.59 8.47 -7.76
C GLN A 405 -21.36 8.75 -9.04
N LYS A 406 -22.46 9.49 -8.89
CA LYS A 406 -23.32 9.96 -9.98
C LYS A 406 -22.45 10.52 -11.12
N GLN A 407 -22.76 10.10 -12.33
CA GLN A 407 -22.01 10.41 -13.55
C GLN A 407 -21.76 11.92 -13.69
N GLY A 408 -20.48 12.30 -13.62
CA GLY A 408 -19.97 13.57 -14.11
C GLY A 408 -18.91 13.27 -15.18
N LYS A 409 -19.09 13.88 -16.35
CA LYS A 409 -18.33 13.79 -17.61
C LYS A 409 -16.95 13.09 -17.54
N THR A 410 -16.82 12.02 -18.31
CA THR A 410 -15.58 11.30 -18.59
C THR A 410 -14.56 12.17 -19.33
N PHE A 411 -13.39 12.37 -18.72
CA PHE A 411 -12.17 12.82 -19.42
C PHE A 411 -11.60 11.64 -20.22
N ASN A 412 -11.37 11.82 -21.52
CA ASN A 412 -10.80 10.82 -22.41
C ASN A 412 -9.33 11.17 -22.65
N ILE A 413 -8.40 10.32 -22.17
CA ILE A 413 -6.94 10.51 -22.27
C ILE A 413 -6.40 10.10 -23.66
N GLY A 414 -7.28 9.85 -24.64
CA GLY A 414 -6.90 9.54 -26.02
C GLY A 414 -6.60 10.74 -26.93
N SER A 415 -6.80 12.00 -26.49
CA SER A 415 -6.74 13.17 -27.40
C SER A 415 -5.48 14.05 -27.28
N TYR A 416 -4.56 13.78 -26.35
CA TYR A 416 -3.30 14.54 -26.24
C TYR A 416 -2.08 13.85 -26.89
N ALA A 417 -2.18 12.57 -27.24
CA ALA A 417 -1.09 11.83 -27.89
C ALA A 417 -0.97 12.07 -29.41
N ASN A 418 -2.00 12.67 -30.05
CA ASN A 418 -2.00 12.92 -31.50
C ASN A 418 -1.72 14.39 -31.90
N LYS A 419 -1.26 15.25 -30.98
CA LYS A 419 -0.91 16.65 -31.29
C LYS A 419 0.59 16.94 -31.38
N LEU A 420 1.44 15.92 -31.30
CA LEU A 420 2.90 16.03 -31.47
C LEU A 420 3.43 15.29 -32.70
N LEU A 421 2.56 14.87 -33.64
CA LEU A 421 2.96 14.21 -34.89
C LEU A 421 2.50 14.92 -36.17
N ASP A 422 1.90 16.11 -36.08
CA ASP A 422 1.45 16.90 -37.24
C ASP A 422 2.15 18.28 -37.35
N GLN A 423 3.38 18.41 -36.83
CA GLN A 423 4.24 19.59 -37.09
C GLN A 423 5.67 19.19 -37.45
N SER A 424 5.81 18.29 -38.41
CA SER A 424 7.02 18.14 -39.23
C SER A 424 6.67 18.27 -40.70
#